data_AF-A0A842IWE2-F1
#
_entry.id   AF-A0A842IWE2-F1
#
_cell.length_a   1.000
_cell.length_b   1.000
_cell.length_c   1.000
_cell.angle_alpha   90.00
_cell.angle_beta   90.00
_cell.angle_gamma   90.00
#
_symmetry.space_group_name_H-M   'P 1'
#
loop_
_entity.id
_entity.type
_entity.pdbx_description
1 polymer ?
#
loop_
_entity_poly.entity_id
_entity_poly.type
_entity_poly.pdbx_seq_one_letter_code
_entity_poly.pdbx_strand_id
1 'polypeptide(L)'
;MKSIYAIAFVMMTLLSYGQKSSLLQNVNVRAKELKHKLNKTGDSLIFNSDKVIEKVEIYNSNFEKKFTVNSYSAKIPLTYMPSGRYVTEVKLRGKLILITLLVEENMIPEPYESNPKSHITKTKPFKREPNSFRTIASKSKTSNLNESHNLFGSSRSKSSGIKSPNLETVKPKIIAPIKLPKKDVRFYWIVRNINKGQSSSKVMRMGEKDEVDRMIEQNKIDRQSAAGKRNELIIWEVYDASKFMKFQRLNADYANAKEADCFNVIPIYNSGN
;
A
#
# COMPACT_ATOMS: atom_id res chain seq x y z
N MET A 1 5.62 6.67 49.95
CA MET A 1 5.09 7.87 49.25
C MET A 1 5.87 8.25 47.98
N LYS A 2 7.22 8.24 47.96
CA LYS A 2 8.02 8.64 46.79
C LYS A 2 7.80 7.83 45.50
N SER A 3 7.52 6.52 45.61
CA SER A 3 7.32 5.63 44.44
C SER A 3 5.98 5.85 43.71
N ILE A 4 4.95 6.34 44.41
CA ILE A 4 3.63 6.61 43.81
C ILE A 4 3.70 7.82 42.87
N TYR A 5 4.47 8.84 43.23
CA TYR A 5 4.69 10.01 42.38
C TYR A 5 5.45 9.66 41.10
N ALA A 6 6.40 8.72 41.16
CA ALA A 6 7.14 8.26 39.99
C ALA A 6 6.21 7.52 38.99
N ILE A 7 5.32 6.65 39.49
CA ILE A 7 4.37 5.92 38.64
C ILE A 7 3.35 6.87 38.01
N ALA A 8 2.86 7.86 38.76
CA ALA A 8 1.95 8.88 38.23
C ALA A 8 2.62 9.74 37.13
N PHE A 9 3.90 10.06 37.29
CA PHE A 9 4.66 10.82 36.29
C PHE A 9 4.89 10.03 35.00
N VAL A 10 5.13 8.73 35.08
CA VAL A 10 5.28 7.83 33.91
C VAL A 10 3.95 7.62 33.17
N MET A 11 2.82 7.57 33.88
CA MET A 11 1.49 7.47 33.24
C MET A 11 1.10 8.76 32.49
N MET A 12 1.54 9.93 32.96
CA MET A 12 1.20 11.22 32.33
C MET A 12 1.88 11.41 30.96
N THR A 13 3.07 10.86 30.74
CA THR A 13 3.83 11.03 29.48
C THR A 13 3.35 10.13 28.33
N LEU A 14 2.51 9.12 28.62
CA LEU A 14 1.96 8.21 27.62
C LEU A 14 0.70 8.74 26.90
N LEU A 15 0.15 9.87 27.35
CA LEU A 15 -1.12 10.41 26.84
C LEU A 15 -0.97 11.56 25.83
N SER A 16 0.25 11.97 25.46
CA SER A 16 0.48 13.17 24.64
C SER A 16 0.75 12.92 23.14
N TYR A 17 0.49 11.72 22.62
CA TYR A 17 0.73 11.40 21.21
C TYR A 17 -0.52 11.58 20.36
N GLY A 18 -0.77 12.80 19.87
CA GLY A 18 -1.80 13.10 18.87
C GLY A 18 -1.17 13.67 17.59
N GLN A 19 -1.52 13.13 16.42
CA GLN A 19 -1.11 13.67 15.11
C GLN A 19 -1.72 15.05 14.91
N LYS A 20 -0.88 16.09 14.83
CA LYS A 20 -1.37 17.44 14.57
C LYS A 20 -1.66 17.59 13.08
N SER A 21 -2.95 17.73 12.75
CA SER A 21 -3.39 17.98 11.38
C SER A 21 -3.99 19.39 11.29
N SER A 22 -3.77 20.05 10.16
CA SER A 22 -4.29 21.37 9.83
C SER A 22 -5.14 21.25 8.54
N LEU A 23 -6.33 21.83 8.53
CA LEU A 23 -7.27 21.70 7.42
C LEU A 23 -7.57 23.07 6.82
N LEU A 24 -7.30 23.22 5.53
CA LEU A 24 -7.68 24.43 4.81
C LEU A 24 -9.18 24.40 4.54
N GLN A 25 -9.87 25.40 5.09
CA GLN A 25 -11.30 25.53 4.91
C GLN A 25 -11.62 25.83 3.45
N ASN A 26 -12.71 25.23 2.98
CA ASN A 26 -13.21 25.43 1.63
C ASN A 26 -13.93 26.78 1.58
N VAL A 27 -13.35 27.73 0.86
CA VAL A 27 -13.93 29.07 0.66
C VAL A 27 -14.79 29.18 -0.59
N ASN A 28 -14.94 28.09 -1.36
CA ASN A 28 -15.71 28.11 -2.60
C ASN A 28 -17.21 28.21 -2.33
N VAL A 29 -17.80 29.36 -2.68
CA VAL A 29 -19.23 29.63 -2.52
C VAL A 29 -20.14 28.67 -3.28
N ARG A 30 -19.63 27.99 -4.32
CA ARG A 30 -20.35 26.97 -5.07
C ARG A 30 -20.31 25.59 -4.41
N ALA A 31 -19.62 25.43 -3.29
CA ALA A 31 -19.44 24.16 -2.59
C ALA A 31 -19.84 24.26 -1.10
N LYS A 32 -20.74 25.18 -0.77
CA LYS A 32 -21.22 25.45 0.60
C LYS A 32 -21.97 24.27 1.21
N GLU A 33 -22.49 23.37 0.37
CA GLU A 33 -23.21 22.17 0.80
C GLU A 33 -22.30 21.13 1.46
N LEU A 34 -20.97 21.29 1.42
CA LEU A 34 -20.03 20.40 2.09
C LEU A 34 -19.34 21.15 3.22
N LYS A 35 -19.68 20.77 4.45
CA LYS A 35 -19.03 21.24 5.67
C LYS A 35 -18.01 20.22 6.12
N HIS A 36 -16.78 20.65 6.35
CA HIS A 36 -15.68 19.78 6.78
C HIS A 36 -14.91 20.39 7.93
N LYS A 37 -14.47 19.53 8.86
CA LYS A 37 -13.65 19.93 10.00
C LYS A 37 -12.79 18.77 10.47
N LEU A 38 -11.69 19.07 11.13
CA LEU A 38 -11.00 18.07 11.93
C LEU A 38 -11.76 17.85 13.23
N ASN A 39 -11.63 16.64 13.80
CA ASN A 39 -12.07 16.40 15.17
C ASN A 39 -11.13 17.10 16.17
N LYS A 40 -11.50 17.09 17.46
CA LYS A 40 -10.75 17.80 18.52
C LYS A 40 -9.27 17.40 18.61
N THR A 41 -8.97 16.14 18.31
CA THR A 41 -7.63 15.56 18.37
C THR A 41 -6.83 15.68 17.06
N GLY A 42 -7.45 16.11 15.96
CA GLY A 42 -6.80 16.21 14.65
C GLY A 42 -6.58 14.87 13.93
N ASP A 43 -7.09 13.76 14.47
CA ASP A 43 -6.88 12.40 13.95
C ASP A 43 -7.92 11.96 12.89
N SER A 44 -8.99 12.73 12.72
CA SER A 44 -10.10 12.38 11.83
C SER A 44 -10.65 13.60 11.12
N LEU A 45 -10.91 13.47 9.82
CA LEU A 45 -11.60 14.46 9.00
C LEU A 45 -13.10 14.14 8.95
N ILE A 46 -13.92 15.08 9.42
CA ILE A 46 -15.37 14.93 9.50
C ILE A 46 -16.00 15.72 8.36
N PHE A 47 -16.86 15.06 7.60
CA PHE A 47 -17.70 15.66 6.57
C PHE A 47 -19.17 15.60 6.95
N ASN A 48 -19.88 16.69 6.70
CA ASN A 48 -21.34 16.75 6.70
C ASN A 48 -21.77 17.46 5.43
N SER A 49 -22.74 16.90 4.72
CA SER A 49 -23.22 17.47 3.49
C SER A 49 -24.73 17.44 3.36
N ASP A 50 -25.27 18.42 2.65
CA ASP A 50 -26.69 18.44 2.25
C ASP A 50 -26.98 17.44 1.11
N LYS A 51 -25.93 16.86 0.52
CA LYS A 51 -26.00 15.83 -0.52
C LYS A 51 -25.29 14.55 -0.09
N VAL A 52 -25.66 13.44 -0.71
CA VAL A 52 -24.99 12.15 -0.50
C VAL A 52 -23.53 12.27 -0.93
N ILE A 53 -22.62 11.97 0.00
CA ILE A 53 -21.21 11.75 -0.24
C ILE A 53 -21.07 10.32 -0.74
N GLU A 54 -20.71 10.16 -2.01
CA GLU A 54 -20.48 8.84 -2.62
C GLU A 54 -19.10 8.32 -2.24
N LYS A 55 -18.09 9.17 -2.35
CA LYS A 55 -16.68 8.79 -2.21
C LYS A 55 -15.83 9.92 -1.63
N VAL A 56 -14.81 9.54 -0.87
CA VAL A 56 -13.71 10.43 -0.48
C VAL A 56 -12.39 9.80 -0.91
N GLU A 57 -11.54 10.58 -1.55
CA GLU A 57 -10.18 10.19 -1.93
C GLU A 57 -9.20 11.21 -1.35
N ILE A 58 -8.14 10.73 -0.68
CA ILE A 58 -7.09 11.58 -0.14
C ILE A 58 -5.78 11.11 -0.75
N TYR A 59 -5.08 12.01 -1.45
CA TYR A 59 -3.84 11.64 -2.12
C TYR A 59 -2.82 12.78 -2.19
N ASN A 60 -1.58 12.39 -2.41
CA ASN A 60 -0.49 13.25 -2.88
C ASN A 60 0.36 12.45 -3.90
N SER A 61 1.57 12.90 -4.22
CA SER A 61 2.42 12.20 -5.19
C SER A 61 2.76 10.75 -4.80
N ASN A 62 2.76 10.42 -3.50
CA ASN A 62 3.33 9.20 -2.94
C ASN A 62 2.37 8.43 -2.00
N PHE A 63 1.11 8.86 -1.93
CA PHE A 63 0.11 8.30 -1.02
C PHE A 63 -1.28 8.47 -1.63
N GLU A 64 -2.13 7.47 -1.49
CA GLU A 64 -3.52 7.51 -1.91
C GLU A 64 -4.36 6.63 -0.98
N LYS A 65 -5.51 7.13 -0.54
CA LYS A 65 -6.48 6.38 0.25
C LYS A 65 -7.90 6.71 -0.20
N LYS A 66 -8.72 5.68 -0.42
CA LYS A 66 -10.08 5.81 -0.97
C LYS A 66 -11.11 5.25 0.01
N PHE A 67 -12.23 5.94 0.13
CA PHE A 67 -13.32 5.58 1.01
C PHE A 67 -14.64 5.66 0.25
N THR A 68 -15.35 4.54 0.18
CA THR A 68 -16.75 4.52 -0.27
C THR A 68 -17.63 4.85 0.93
N VAL A 69 -18.50 5.86 0.80
CA VAL A 69 -19.27 6.40 1.93
C VAL A 69 -20.77 6.13 1.75
N ASN A 70 -21.37 6.63 0.67
CA ASN A 70 -22.81 6.56 0.40
C ASN A 70 -23.71 7.07 1.55
N SER A 71 -23.32 8.19 2.17
CA SER A 71 -24.04 8.81 3.29
C SER A 71 -23.92 10.34 3.23
N TYR A 72 -24.78 11.06 3.95
CA TYR A 72 -24.72 12.51 4.10
C TYR A 72 -23.62 12.97 5.08
N SER A 73 -23.07 12.05 5.87
CA SER A 73 -21.97 12.31 6.80
C SER A 73 -20.89 11.25 6.68
N ALA A 74 -19.64 11.64 6.94
CA ALA A 74 -18.49 10.75 6.94
C ALA A 74 -17.48 11.16 7.99
N LYS A 75 -16.84 10.15 8.62
CA LYS A 75 -15.68 10.36 9.48
C LYS A 75 -14.51 9.56 8.88
N ILE A 76 -13.53 10.27 8.36
CA ILE A 76 -12.38 9.70 7.67
C ILE A 76 -11.18 9.70 8.62
N PRO A 77 -10.66 8.53 9.03
CA PRO A 77 -9.49 8.46 9.90
C PRO A 77 -8.22 8.85 9.14
N LEU A 78 -7.44 9.76 9.74
CA LEU A 78 -6.15 10.25 9.23
C LEU A 78 -4.94 9.49 9.82
N THR A 79 -5.20 8.46 10.61
CA THR A 79 -4.15 7.61 11.21
C THR A 79 -3.26 7.01 10.13
N TYR A 80 -1.96 6.97 10.41
CA TYR A 80 -0.91 6.46 9.50
C TYR A 80 -0.74 7.26 8.21
N MET A 81 -1.34 8.45 8.11
CA MET A 81 -0.98 9.38 7.04
C MET A 81 0.38 10.01 7.33
N PRO A 82 1.34 9.92 6.39
CA PRO A 82 2.60 10.64 6.52
C PRO A 82 2.37 12.16 6.65
N SER A 83 3.31 12.86 7.27
CA SER A 83 3.35 14.32 7.18
C SER A 83 3.42 14.77 5.71
N GLY A 84 2.70 15.84 5.38
CA GLY A 84 2.66 16.38 4.03
C GLY A 84 1.37 17.11 3.67
N ARG A 85 1.35 17.61 2.43
CA ARG A 85 0.20 18.26 1.81
C ARG A 85 -0.55 17.26 0.94
N TYR A 86 -1.86 17.18 1.14
CA TYR A 86 -2.75 16.25 0.45
C TYR A 86 -3.88 17.00 -0.25
N VAL A 87 -4.29 16.46 -1.39
CA VAL A 87 -5.54 16.79 -2.04
C VAL A 87 -6.58 15.78 -1.55
N THR A 88 -7.69 16.30 -1.05
CA THR A 88 -8.85 15.51 -0.65
C THR A 88 -9.98 15.79 -1.63
N GLU A 89 -10.32 14.80 -2.44
CA GLU A 89 -11.48 14.84 -3.32
C GLU A 89 -12.70 14.26 -2.62
N VAL A 90 -13.79 15.01 -2.62
CA VAL A 90 -15.07 14.57 -2.08
C VAL A 90 -16.08 14.57 -3.20
N LYS A 91 -16.50 13.37 -3.60
CA LYS A 91 -17.52 13.15 -4.62
C LYS A 91 -18.89 13.15 -3.98
N LEU A 92 -19.64 14.21 -4.22
CA LEU A 92 -21.06 14.30 -3.93
C LEU A 92 -21.87 13.87 -5.17
N ARG A 93 -23.15 13.55 -4.97
CA ARG A 93 -24.08 13.31 -6.07
C ARG A 93 -24.15 14.53 -7.02
N GLY A 94 -23.51 14.40 -8.18
CA GLY A 94 -23.44 15.44 -9.22
C GLY A 94 -22.41 16.56 -8.99
N LYS A 95 -21.48 16.44 -8.03
CA LYS A 95 -20.41 17.43 -7.81
C LYS A 95 -19.14 16.80 -7.24
N LEU A 96 -17.98 17.29 -7.67
CA LEU A 96 -16.68 16.98 -7.06
C LEU A 96 -16.14 18.22 -6.36
N ILE A 97 -15.68 18.07 -5.12
CA ILE A 97 -15.11 19.17 -4.33
C ILE A 97 -13.69 18.79 -3.93
N LEU A 98 -12.75 19.69 -4.15
CA LEU A 98 -11.35 19.53 -3.76
C LEU A 98 -11.05 20.35 -2.50
N ILE A 99 -10.41 19.73 -1.52
CA ILE A 99 -9.98 20.35 -0.27
C ILE A 99 -8.50 20.04 -0.07
N THR A 100 -7.74 20.97 0.53
CA THR A 100 -6.35 20.71 0.92
C THR A 100 -6.27 20.31 2.39
N LEU A 101 -5.66 19.16 2.66
CA LEU A 101 -5.34 18.68 4.01
C LEU A 101 -3.83 18.79 4.24
N LEU A 102 -3.42 19.36 5.37
CA LEU A 102 -2.04 19.44 5.81
C LEU A 102 -1.85 18.55 7.04
N VAL A 103 -0.93 17.61 6.97
CA VAL A 103 -0.55 16.78 8.12
C VAL A 103 0.84 17.22 8.58
N GLU A 104 0.95 17.69 9.83
CA GLU A 104 2.22 18.12 10.41
C GLU A 104 3.01 16.91 10.96
N GLU A 105 4.32 17.07 11.08
CA GLU A 105 5.19 16.05 11.63
C GLU A 105 5.06 16.02 13.16
N ASN A 106 4.76 14.85 13.70
CA ASN A 106 4.97 14.59 15.11
C ASN A 106 6.41 14.15 15.31
N MET A 107 7.15 14.81 16.20
CA MET A 107 8.39 14.25 16.74
C MET A 107 8.03 12.97 17.52
N ILE A 108 8.18 11.82 16.87
CA ILE A 108 8.21 10.53 17.56
C ILE A 108 9.61 10.47 18.18
N PRO A 109 9.77 10.48 19.53
CA PRO A 109 11.09 10.29 20.12
C PRO A 109 11.60 8.93 19.69
N GLU A 110 12.84 8.90 19.21
CA GLU A 110 13.50 7.66 18.79
C GLU A 110 13.42 6.63 19.91
N PRO A 111 13.07 5.37 19.64
CA PRO A 111 13.28 4.32 20.63
C PRO A 111 14.78 4.23 20.86
N TYR A 112 15.23 4.60 22.04
CA TYR A 112 16.61 4.37 22.46
C TYR A 112 16.91 2.87 22.29
N GLU A 113 17.89 2.55 21.45
CA GLU A 113 18.41 1.18 21.35
C GLU A 113 19.19 0.87 22.64
N SER A 114 18.56 0.18 23.58
CA SER A 114 19.30 -0.45 24.67
C SER A 114 19.93 -1.76 24.17
N ASN A 115 21.26 -1.74 24.05
CA ASN A 115 22.09 -2.91 23.79
C ASN A 115 21.79 -4.04 24.79
N PRO A 116 21.60 -5.30 24.37
CA PRO A 116 21.30 -6.40 25.29
C PRO A 116 22.58 -6.96 25.90
N LYS A 117 22.77 -6.76 27.22
CA LYS A 117 23.56 -7.69 28.04
C LYS A 117 22.61 -8.63 28.78
N SER A 118 22.89 -9.92 28.58
CA SER A 118 22.24 -11.10 29.10
C SER A 118 21.94 -11.06 30.61
N HIS A 119 20.74 -11.52 30.99
CA HIS A 119 20.60 -12.50 32.07
C HIS A 119 19.30 -13.30 31.90
N ILE A 120 19.49 -14.61 31.72
CA ILE A 120 18.44 -15.63 31.69
C ILE A 120 17.94 -15.82 33.12
N THR A 121 16.63 -15.70 33.35
CA THR A 121 15.96 -16.37 34.46
C THR A 121 14.71 -17.06 33.95
N LYS A 122 14.67 -18.38 34.13
CA LYS A 122 13.62 -19.30 33.73
C LYS A 122 12.36 -19.06 34.56
N THR A 123 11.19 -18.99 33.91
CA THR A 123 9.89 -19.16 34.57
C THR A 123 8.97 -20.04 33.73
N LYS A 124 8.18 -20.85 34.44
CA LYS A 124 7.51 -22.10 34.05
C LYS A 124 6.37 -21.94 33.02
N PRO A 125 6.00 -23.03 32.30
CA PRO A 125 4.97 -23.00 31.27
C PRO A 125 3.56 -22.90 31.85
N PHE A 126 2.77 -21.95 31.33
CA PHE A 126 1.35 -21.78 31.60
C PHE A 126 0.53 -22.68 30.66
N LYS A 127 -0.23 -23.61 31.24
CA LYS A 127 -1.20 -24.51 30.58
C LYS A 127 -2.39 -23.68 30.05
N ARG A 128 -2.77 -23.86 28.78
CA ARG A 128 -4.07 -23.41 28.25
C ARG A 128 -4.90 -24.63 27.84
N GLU A 129 -6.09 -24.74 28.39
CA GLU A 129 -7.15 -25.61 27.89
C GLU A 129 -7.87 -24.98 26.68
N PRO A 130 -8.46 -25.80 25.79
CA PRO A 130 -9.05 -25.34 24.54
C PRO A 130 -10.52 -24.99 24.71
N ASN A 131 -10.91 -23.76 24.36
CA ASN A 131 -12.32 -23.42 24.17
C ASN A 131 -12.73 -23.61 22.70
N SER A 132 -13.81 -24.37 22.56
CA SER A 132 -14.48 -24.86 21.37
C SER A 132 -15.01 -23.76 20.45
N PHE A 133 -14.62 -23.81 19.17
CA PHE A 133 -15.37 -23.16 18.09
C PHE A 133 -16.35 -24.17 17.49
N ARG A 134 -17.65 -23.87 17.62
CA ARG A 134 -18.76 -24.63 17.07
C ARG A 134 -18.98 -24.20 15.62
N THR A 135 -18.67 -25.10 14.69
CA THR A 135 -18.98 -24.99 13.27
C THR A 135 -20.48 -25.06 13.04
N ILE A 136 -21.07 -24.07 12.38
CA ILE A 136 -22.38 -24.22 11.74
C ILE A 136 -22.13 -24.34 10.24
N ALA A 137 -22.31 -25.57 9.75
CA ALA A 137 -22.39 -25.90 8.34
C ALA A 137 -23.79 -25.53 7.82
N SER A 138 -23.86 -24.82 6.70
CA SER A 138 -25.05 -24.79 5.85
C SER A 138 -24.69 -25.37 4.48
N LYS A 139 -25.30 -26.53 4.21
CA LYS A 139 -25.42 -27.17 2.91
C LYS A 139 -26.04 -26.21 1.90
N SER A 140 -25.48 -26.13 0.70
CA SER A 140 -26.30 -26.02 -0.51
C SER A 140 -25.69 -26.86 -1.61
N LYS A 141 -26.58 -27.31 -2.49
CA LYS A 141 -26.56 -28.53 -3.25
C LYS A 141 -26.22 -28.20 -4.71
N THR A 142 -25.62 -29.19 -5.37
CA THR A 142 -25.28 -29.28 -6.78
C THR A 142 -26.39 -28.84 -7.74
N SER A 143 -26.01 -28.19 -8.83
CA SER A 143 -26.55 -28.50 -10.17
C SER A 143 -25.52 -28.14 -11.25
N ASN A 144 -25.20 -29.15 -12.07
CA ASN A 144 -24.48 -29.05 -13.32
C ASN A 144 -25.37 -28.41 -14.38
N LEU A 145 -24.79 -27.62 -15.29
CA LEU A 145 -25.23 -27.53 -16.67
C LEU A 145 -24.01 -27.29 -17.56
N ASN A 146 -23.73 -28.31 -18.35
CA ASN A 146 -22.87 -28.25 -19.53
C ASN A 146 -23.50 -27.29 -20.54
N GLU A 147 -22.69 -26.48 -21.21
CA GLU A 147 -22.88 -26.26 -22.64
C GLU A 147 -21.56 -25.92 -23.32
N SER A 148 -21.21 -26.82 -24.22
CA SER A 148 -20.07 -26.79 -25.12
C SER A 148 -20.43 -26.04 -26.40
N HIS A 149 -19.56 -25.13 -26.84
CA HIS A 149 -19.47 -24.76 -28.25
C HIS A 149 -18.00 -24.64 -28.66
N ASN A 150 -17.50 -25.72 -29.26
CA ASN A 150 -16.40 -25.68 -30.22
C ASN A 150 -17.00 -25.37 -31.59
N LEU A 151 -16.34 -24.51 -32.40
CA LEU A 151 -16.30 -24.57 -33.87
C LEU A 151 -15.53 -23.35 -34.41
N PHE A 152 -14.23 -23.50 -34.70
CA PHE A 152 -13.70 -23.30 -36.06
C PHE A 152 -12.24 -23.74 -36.13
N GLY A 153 -11.95 -24.59 -37.10
CA GLY A 153 -10.63 -25.17 -37.34
C GLY A 153 -9.93 -24.63 -38.58
N SER A 154 -8.74 -25.19 -38.77
CA SER A 154 -7.83 -25.09 -39.92
C SER A 154 -7.10 -23.74 -40.03
N SER A 155 -5.84 -23.66 -40.44
CA SER A 155 -5.03 -24.59 -41.23
C SER A 155 -3.53 -24.30 -41.06
N ARG A 156 -2.78 -25.36 -41.35
CA ARG A 156 -1.33 -25.50 -41.34
C ARG A 156 -0.73 -25.00 -42.66
N SER A 157 0.40 -24.29 -42.62
CA SER A 157 1.32 -24.17 -43.77
C SER A 157 2.78 -24.05 -43.29
N LYS A 158 3.65 -24.85 -43.92
CA LYS A 158 5.09 -25.03 -43.68
C LYS A 158 5.96 -24.13 -44.58
N SER A 159 7.24 -24.06 -44.19
CA SER A 159 8.47 -23.78 -44.97
C SER A 159 8.82 -22.28 -45.09
N SER A 160 10.08 -21.84 -45.06
CA SER A 160 11.43 -22.42 -45.21
C SER A 160 12.42 -21.48 -44.46
N GLY A 161 13.47 -21.88 -43.75
CA GLY A 161 14.66 -22.57 -44.24
C GLY A 161 15.77 -21.58 -44.64
N ILE A 162 16.59 -21.09 -43.69
CA ILE A 162 17.99 -20.64 -43.91
C ILE A 162 18.81 -21.00 -42.65
N LYS A 163 19.96 -21.65 -42.87
CA LYS A 163 20.90 -22.17 -41.87
C LYS A 163 22.05 -21.20 -41.59
N SER A 164 22.43 -21.12 -40.30
CA SER A 164 23.80 -21.06 -39.71
C SER A 164 24.70 -19.83 -39.96
N PRO A 165 25.67 -19.49 -39.06
CA PRO A 165 26.39 -20.40 -38.16
C PRO A 165 26.59 -19.99 -36.68
N ASN A 166 26.66 -21.05 -35.87
CA ASN A 166 27.55 -21.31 -34.73
C ASN A 166 28.26 -20.12 -34.02
N LEU A 167 27.91 -19.92 -32.74
CA LEU A 167 28.85 -19.42 -31.73
C LEU A 167 28.70 -20.28 -30.46
N GLU A 168 29.84 -20.72 -29.95
CA GLU A 168 30.01 -21.79 -28.98
C GLU A 168 29.31 -21.54 -27.64
N THR A 169 28.80 -22.64 -27.10
CA THR A 169 28.04 -22.73 -25.86
C THR A 169 28.98 -22.67 -24.65
N VAL A 170 29.25 -21.47 -24.14
CA VAL A 170 29.77 -21.32 -22.76
C VAL A 170 28.57 -21.35 -21.81
N LYS A 171 28.34 -22.50 -21.16
CA LYS A 171 27.32 -22.67 -20.12
C LYS A 171 27.60 -21.68 -18.96
N PRO A 172 26.71 -20.71 -18.67
CA PRO A 172 26.84 -19.96 -17.42
C PRO A 172 26.46 -20.89 -16.27
N LYS A 173 27.41 -21.09 -15.36
CA LYS A 173 27.25 -21.72 -14.06
C LYS A 173 26.08 -21.03 -13.34
N ILE A 174 24.93 -21.71 -13.26
CA ILE A 174 23.76 -21.27 -12.51
C ILE A 174 24.18 -21.19 -11.04
N ILE A 175 24.55 -19.99 -10.59
CA ILE A 175 24.69 -19.69 -9.18
C ILE A 175 23.25 -19.65 -8.66
N ALA A 176 22.89 -20.66 -7.89
CA ALA A 176 21.58 -20.75 -7.25
C ALA A 176 21.28 -19.44 -6.49
N PRO A 177 20.05 -18.90 -6.57
CA PRO A 177 19.69 -17.72 -5.79
C PRO A 177 19.87 -18.04 -4.31
N ILE A 178 20.74 -17.26 -3.66
CA ILE A 178 20.95 -17.30 -2.21
C ILE A 178 19.59 -17.04 -1.57
N LYS A 179 18.99 -18.09 -1.00
CA LYS A 179 17.75 -17.97 -0.22
C LYS A 179 18.08 -17.15 1.03
N LEU A 180 17.91 -15.84 0.94
CA LEU A 180 17.88 -14.98 2.11
C LEU A 180 16.78 -15.46 3.07
N PRO A 181 16.99 -15.34 4.39
CA PRO A 181 16.02 -15.75 5.39
C PRO A 181 14.66 -15.13 5.05
N LYS A 182 13.64 -15.97 5.02
CA LYS A 182 12.27 -15.62 4.62
C LYS A 182 11.68 -14.66 5.65
N LYS A 183 11.98 -13.37 5.50
CA LYS A 183 11.40 -12.30 6.30
C LYS A 183 9.89 -12.26 6.02
N ASP A 184 9.10 -12.01 7.06
CA ASP A 184 7.64 -11.90 6.94
C ASP A 184 7.32 -10.64 6.12
N VAL A 185 6.92 -10.83 4.86
CA VAL A 185 6.57 -9.73 3.95
C VAL A 185 5.14 -9.31 4.23
N ARG A 186 4.96 -8.10 4.75
CA ARG A 186 3.64 -7.56 5.07
C ARG A 186 3.13 -6.58 4.04
N PHE A 187 4.04 -5.90 3.34
CA PHE A 187 3.70 -4.85 2.42
C PHE A 187 4.57 -4.89 1.17
N TYR A 188 4.10 -4.23 0.13
CA TYR A 188 4.79 -4.10 -1.13
C TYR A 188 4.90 -2.64 -1.51
N TRP A 189 6.08 -2.22 -1.91
CA TRP A 189 6.29 -0.91 -2.49
C TRP A 189 6.03 -0.96 -3.98
N ILE A 190 5.07 -0.19 -4.45
CA ILE A 190 4.57 -0.22 -5.81
C ILE A 190 4.91 1.10 -6.49
N VAL A 191 5.64 1.04 -7.60
CA VAL A 191 5.96 2.19 -8.45
C VAL A 191 5.37 1.96 -9.83
N ARG A 192 4.52 2.88 -10.27
CA ARG A 192 3.87 2.85 -11.58
C ARG A 192 4.23 4.10 -12.37
N ASN A 193 4.87 3.93 -13.52
CA ASN A 193 5.08 4.99 -14.50
C ASN A 193 4.04 4.84 -15.62
N ILE A 194 3.21 5.86 -15.82
CA ILE A 194 2.15 5.88 -16.84
C ILE A 194 2.52 6.90 -17.89
N ASN A 195 2.72 6.44 -19.13
CA ASN A 195 3.08 7.27 -20.27
C ASN A 195 1.89 7.38 -21.24
N LYS A 196 1.33 8.58 -21.35
CA LYS A 196 0.17 8.90 -22.19
C LYS A 196 0.55 9.61 -23.50
N GLY A 197 1.80 9.48 -23.93
CA GLY A 197 2.34 10.12 -25.14
C GLY A 197 2.78 11.56 -24.91
N GLN A 198 1.83 12.46 -24.62
CA GLN A 198 2.12 13.89 -24.36
C GLN A 198 2.37 14.21 -22.88
N SER A 199 2.19 13.24 -21.99
CA SER A 199 2.45 13.39 -20.56
C SER A 199 2.85 12.06 -19.93
N SER A 200 3.61 12.15 -18.84
CA SER A 200 4.00 11.03 -18.00
C SER A 200 3.61 11.30 -16.55
N SER A 201 3.18 10.27 -15.82
CA SER A 201 2.89 10.35 -14.40
C SER A 201 3.54 9.18 -13.67
N LYS A 202 4.18 9.48 -12.53
CA LYS A 202 4.76 8.48 -11.63
C LYS A 202 3.92 8.44 -10.36
N VAL A 203 3.44 7.26 -10.01
CA VAL A 203 2.69 6.99 -8.77
C VAL A 203 3.48 5.98 -7.95
N MET A 204 3.71 6.30 -6.67
CA MET A 204 4.38 5.41 -5.74
C MET A 204 3.50 5.20 -4.51
N ARG A 205 3.34 3.96 -4.05
CA ARG A 205 2.51 3.66 -2.87
C ARG A 205 2.86 2.33 -2.22
N MET A 206 2.45 2.18 -0.97
CA MET A 206 2.44 0.90 -0.29
C MET A 206 1.14 0.14 -0.63
N GLY A 207 1.23 -1.17 -0.84
CA GLY A 207 0.08 -2.03 -1.09
C GLY A 207 0.19 -3.39 -0.42
N GLU A 208 -0.94 -4.11 -0.43
CA GLU A 208 -1.08 -5.47 0.08
C GLU A 208 -0.92 -6.50 -1.04
N LYS A 209 -0.75 -7.78 -0.68
CA LYS A 209 -0.50 -8.85 -1.64
C LYS A 209 -1.59 -8.99 -2.70
N ASP A 210 -2.86 -9.00 -2.29
CA ASP A 210 -3.99 -9.18 -3.21
C ASP A 210 -4.08 -8.04 -4.24
N GLU A 211 -3.72 -6.83 -3.84
CA GLU A 211 -3.68 -5.68 -4.72
C GLU A 211 -2.52 -5.78 -5.71
N VAL A 212 -1.34 -6.18 -5.23
CA VAL A 212 -0.17 -6.43 -6.07
C VAL A 212 -0.46 -7.49 -7.13
N ASP A 213 -1.06 -8.61 -6.73
CA ASP A 213 -1.39 -9.71 -7.64
C ASP A 213 -2.31 -9.22 -8.76
N ARG A 214 -3.38 -8.48 -8.43
CA ARG A 214 -4.28 -7.84 -9.42
C ARG A 214 -3.56 -6.84 -10.31
N MET A 215 -2.65 -6.03 -9.75
CA MET A 215 -1.89 -5.04 -10.53
C MET A 215 -0.94 -5.71 -11.52
N ILE A 216 -0.30 -6.81 -11.13
CA ILE A 216 0.57 -7.61 -12.00
C ILE A 216 -0.25 -8.23 -13.14
N GLU A 217 -1.40 -8.82 -12.83
CA GLU A 217 -2.31 -9.40 -13.83
C GLU A 217 -2.79 -8.34 -14.82
N GLN A 218 -3.28 -7.20 -14.31
CA GLN A 218 -3.71 -6.09 -15.16
C GLN A 218 -2.57 -5.56 -16.03
N ASN A 219 -1.36 -5.39 -15.47
CA ASN A 219 -0.22 -4.91 -16.24
C ASN A 219 0.18 -5.88 -17.34
N LYS A 220 0.12 -7.20 -17.10
CA LYS A 220 0.36 -8.22 -18.14
C LYS A 220 -0.61 -8.09 -19.31
N ILE A 221 -1.89 -7.80 -19.04
CA ILE A 221 -2.89 -7.54 -20.07
C ILE A 221 -2.59 -6.23 -20.79
N ASP A 222 -2.36 -5.14 -20.04
CA ASP A 222 -2.14 -3.81 -20.60
C ASP A 222 -0.93 -3.77 -21.54
N ARG A 223 0.15 -4.51 -21.23
CA ARG A 223 1.36 -4.60 -22.07
C ARG A 223 1.11 -5.18 -23.47
N GLN A 224 -0.02 -5.85 -23.69
CA GLN A 224 -0.39 -6.31 -25.03
C GLN A 224 -0.81 -5.13 -25.92
N SER A 225 -1.29 -4.03 -25.34
CA SER A 225 -1.68 -2.82 -26.06
C SER A 225 -0.49 -1.91 -26.37
N ALA A 226 -0.57 -1.13 -27.46
CA ALA A 226 0.47 -0.18 -27.84
C ALA A 226 0.70 0.93 -26.78
N ALA A 227 -0.35 1.33 -26.07
CA ALA A 227 -0.25 2.30 -24.98
C ALA A 227 0.40 1.68 -23.73
N GLY A 228 -0.02 0.47 -23.34
CA GLY A 228 0.48 -0.19 -22.13
C GLY A 228 1.93 -0.64 -22.21
N LYS A 229 2.49 -0.88 -23.40
CA LYS A 229 3.93 -1.13 -23.58
C LYS A 229 4.82 0.01 -23.08
N ARG A 230 4.29 1.24 -23.05
CA ARG A 230 5.01 2.41 -22.55
C ARG A 230 4.85 2.58 -21.03
N ASN A 231 3.99 1.81 -20.38
CA ASN A 231 3.77 1.91 -18.94
C ASN A 231 4.64 0.90 -18.21
N GLU A 232 5.19 1.31 -17.08
CA GLU A 232 6.06 0.48 -16.25
C GLU A 232 5.43 0.28 -14.88
N LEU A 233 5.62 -0.92 -14.34
CA LEU A 233 5.23 -1.30 -13.00
C LEU A 233 6.40 -2.04 -12.36
N ILE A 234 6.88 -1.51 -11.25
CA ILE A 234 7.96 -2.07 -10.46
C ILE A 234 7.47 -2.27 -9.03
N ILE A 235 7.70 -3.45 -8.48
CA ILE A 235 7.19 -3.84 -7.16
C ILE A 235 8.30 -4.47 -6.34
N TRP A 236 8.52 -3.96 -5.13
CA TRP A 236 9.48 -4.51 -4.16
C TRP A 236 8.73 -5.05 -2.94
N GLU A 237 9.28 -6.10 -2.34
CA GLU A 237 8.82 -6.58 -1.04
C GLU A 237 9.38 -5.69 0.07
N VAL A 238 8.51 -5.26 0.99
CA VAL A 238 8.89 -4.43 2.13
C VAL A 238 8.68 -5.22 3.41
N TYR A 239 9.76 -5.41 4.16
CA TYR A 239 9.76 -6.14 5.43
C TYR A 239 9.36 -5.24 6.60
N ASP A 240 9.78 -3.98 6.56
CA ASP A 240 9.45 -2.96 7.56
C ASP A 240 9.08 -1.65 6.85
N ALA A 241 7.77 -1.37 6.79
CA ALA A 241 7.24 -0.20 6.10
C ALA A 241 7.74 1.11 6.73
N SER A 242 7.87 1.18 8.05
CA SER A 242 8.29 2.39 8.74
C SER A 242 9.76 2.71 8.45
N LYS A 243 10.63 1.70 8.52
CA LYS A 243 12.05 1.85 8.16
C LYS A 243 12.22 2.14 6.68
N PHE A 244 11.46 1.47 5.82
CA PHE A 244 11.51 1.69 4.38
C PHE A 244 11.13 3.13 4.00
N MET A 245 10.04 3.68 4.55
CA MET A 245 9.65 5.05 4.25
C MET A 245 10.70 6.08 4.70
N LYS A 246 11.39 5.83 5.82
CA LYS A 246 12.53 6.65 6.23
C LYS A 246 13.71 6.49 5.26
N PHE A 247 14.06 5.26 4.91
CA PHE A 247 15.13 4.95 3.98
C PHE A 247 14.92 5.62 2.62
N GLN A 248 13.71 5.54 2.08
CA GLN A 248 13.31 6.12 0.79
C GLN A 248 13.40 7.66 0.80
N ARG A 249 13.11 8.31 1.94
CA ARG A 249 13.23 9.77 2.08
C ARG A 249 14.69 10.23 2.10
N LEU A 250 15.55 9.47 2.78
CA LEU A 250 16.98 9.78 2.89
C LEU A 250 17.74 9.42 1.60
N ASN A 251 17.27 8.40 0.89
CA ASN A 251 17.88 7.89 -0.33
C ASN A 251 16.91 8.04 -1.49
N ALA A 252 17.00 9.17 -2.19
CA ALA A 252 16.19 9.43 -3.38
C ALA A 252 16.36 8.33 -4.45
N ASP A 253 17.55 7.70 -4.50
CA ASP A 253 17.90 6.61 -5.40
C ASP A 253 17.85 5.22 -4.72
N TYR A 254 16.85 4.99 -3.86
CA TYR A 254 16.66 3.70 -3.18
C TYR A 254 16.52 2.51 -4.16
N ALA A 255 16.11 2.75 -5.41
CA ALA A 255 15.95 1.71 -6.42
C ALA A 255 17.28 1.05 -6.82
N ASN A 256 18.40 1.77 -6.68
CA ASN A 256 19.75 1.28 -6.99
C ASN A 256 20.52 0.84 -5.73
N ALA A 257 19.85 0.74 -4.58
CA ALA A 257 20.48 0.29 -3.34
C ALA A 257 21.02 -1.14 -3.49
N LYS A 258 22.29 -1.36 -3.13
CA LYS A 258 22.91 -2.69 -3.18
C LYS A 258 22.42 -3.59 -2.05
N GLU A 259 22.16 -3.00 -0.89
CA GLU A 259 21.72 -3.70 0.31
C GLU A 259 20.74 -2.82 1.08
N ALA A 260 19.71 -3.45 1.65
CA ALA A 260 18.79 -2.84 2.57
C ALA A 260 18.22 -3.90 3.52
N ASP A 261 18.07 -3.52 4.79
CA ASP A 261 17.50 -4.36 5.84
C ASP A 261 15.96 -4.34 5.83
N CYS A 262 15.37 -3.22 5.40
CA CYS A 262 13.94 -2.92 5.46
C CYS A 262 13.12 -3.34 4.23
N PHE A 263 13.74 -3.65 3.09
CA PHE A 263 13.06 -4.12 1.89
C PHE A 263 13.96 -5.04 1.05
N ASN A 264 13.36 -5.78 0.12
CA ASN A 264 14.10 -6.56 -0.87
C ASN A 264 14.60 -5.61 -1.96
N VAL A 265 15.92 -5.46 -2.10
CA VAL A 265 16.52 -4.59 -3.13
C VAL A 265 16.21 -5.05 -4.56
N ILE A 266 15.97 -6.36 -4.74
CA ILE A 266 15.54 -6.92 -6.02
C ILE A 266 14.01 -6.86 -6.09
N PRO A 267 13.42 -6.15 -7.07
CA PRO A 267 11.97 -6.12 -7.21
C PRO A 267 11.44 -7.50 -7.57
N ILE A 268 10.30 -7.87 -6.99
CA ILE A 268 9.59 -9.11 -7.32
C ILE A 268 8.90 -9.04 -8.69
N TYR A 269 8.65 -7.83 -9.17
CA TYR A 269 8.07 -7.58 -10.47
C TYR A 269 8.67 -6.32 -11.06
N ASN A 270 9.09 -6.39 -12.33
CA ASN A 270 9.53 -5.25 -13.10
C ASN A 270 9.10 -5.45 -14.56
N SER A 271 8.27 -4.54 -15.08
CA SER A 271 7.85 -4.57 -16.49
C SER A 271 8.60 -3.59 -17.40
N GLY A 272 9.52 -2.79 -16.86
CA GLY A 272 10.36 -1.83 -17.58
C GLY A 272 11.56 -2.43 -18.32
N ASN A 273 11.67 -3.76 -18.37
CA ASN A 273 12.67 -4.50 -19.16
C ASN A 273 12.04 -5.19 -20.37
#